data_AF-A0A2S6AF38-F1
#
_entry.id   AF-A0A2S6AF38-F1
#
_cell.length_a   1.000
_cell.length_b   1.000
_cell.length_c   1.000
_cell.angle_alpha   90.00
_cell.angle_beta   90.00
_cell.angle_gamma   90.00
#
_symmetry.space_group_name_H-M   'P 1'
#
loop_
_entity.id
_entity.type
_entity.pdbx_description
1 polymer ?
#
loop_
_entity_poly.entity_id
_entity_poly.type
_entity_poly.pdbx_seq_one_letter_code
_entity_poly.pdbx_strand_id
1 'polypeptide(L)'
;MGLFTKRKRRADRKAEAKALKHKAAMEAKLGARNERKRQRAEIRTQREVAKAQIATLKAEEKAALKTAERADRELLTASQVKKYLGVARVLVPVLAPLAYRAATFIRGQIDTRRAHRLGIGIGELGNFTGHGARLQARITGVESTLAGIENSGDKSGETQKFVAATRDRLASLSAAVRTAEQMPAPRRRAVHNSISHELAGVEADILARLGVH
;
A
#
# COMPACT_ATOMS: atom_id res chain seq x y z
N MET A 1 -96.56 47.34 19.76
CA MET A 1 -96.36 46.37 20.87
C MET A 1 -94.90 46.46 21.30
N GLY A 2 -94.63 46.93 22.52
CA GLY A 2 -93.35 47.48 22.95
C GLY A 2 -92.21 46.48 23.18
N LEU A 3 -90.99 46.92 22.83
CA LEU A 3 -89.71 46.33 23.22
C LEU A 3 -89.44 46.55 24.72
N PHE A 4 -89.76 45.56 25.55
CA PHE A 4 -89.36 45.53 26.96
C PHE A 4 -88.49 44.29 27.25
N THR A 5 -87.19 44.37 26.96
CA THR A 5 -86.23 43.40 27.51
C THR A 5 -85.99 43.71 28.98
N LYS A 6 -85.99 42.66 29.82
CA LYS A 6 -85.84 42.75 31.28
C LYS A 6 -84.47 43.38 31.62
N ARG A 7 -84.46 44.68 31.98
CA ARG A 7 -83.25 45.37 32.44
C ARG A 7 -82.79 44.77 33.77
N LYS A 8 -81.57 44.22 33.80
CA LYS A 8 -80.94 43.74 35.04
C LYS A 8 -80.96 44.83 36.12
N ARG A 9 -81.30 44.45 37.35
CA ARG A 9 -81.40 45.38 38.48
C ARG A 9 -80.03 46.02 38.73
N ARG A 10 -80.01 47.25 39.24
CA ARG A 10 -78.77 48.02 39.48
C ARG A 10 -77.80 47.28 40.42
N ALA A 11 -78.34 46.47 41.34
CA ALA A 11 -77.58 45.62 42.24
C ALA A 11 -76.76 44.57 41.49
N ASP A 12 -77.37 43.84 40.56
CA ASP A 12 -76.72 42.78 39.78
C ASP A 12 -75.56 43.33 38.94
N ARG A 13 -75.77 44.47 38.28
CA ARG A 13 -74.71 45.15 37.52
C ARG A 13 -73.54 45.61 38.39
N LYS A 14 -73.80 46.05 39.63
CA LYS A 14 -72.74 46.41 40.58
C LYS A 14 -71.98 45.17 41.07
N ALA A 15 -72.67 44.05 41.28
CA ALA A 15 -72.04 42.78 41.66
C ALA A 15 -71.17 42.22 40.52
N GLU A 16 -71.69 42.21 39.30
CA GLU A 16 -70.95 41.81 38.09
C GLU A 16 -69.72 42.70 37.87
N ALA A 17 -69.85 44.02 38.00
CA ALA A 17 -68.71 44.93 37.88
C ALA A 17 -67.65 44.71 38.97
N LYS A 18 -68.05 44.42 40.22
CA LYS A 18 -67.11 44.07 41.30
C LYS A 18 -66.42 42.73 41.04
N ALA A 19 -67.15 41.74 40.55
CA ALA A 19 -66.59 40.42 40.20
C ALA A 19 -65.59 40.53 39.04
N LEU A 20 -65.90 41.31 38.01
CA LEU A 20 -64.99 41.57 36.88
C LEU A 20 -63.73 42.32 37.34
N LYS A 21 -63.87 43.34 38.20
CA LYS A 21 -62.71 44.05 38.78
C LYS A 21 -61.84 43.13 39.62
N HIS A 22 -62.43 42.27 40.45
CA HIS A 22 -61.69 41.31 41.27
C HIS A 22 -60.99 40.27 40.40
N LYS A 23 -61.66 39.76 39.37
CA LYS A 23 -61.09 38.84 38.38
C LYS A 23 -59.90 39.49 37.65
N ALA A 24 -60.06 40.70 37.14
CA ALA A 24 -59.00 41.44 36.47
C ALA A 24 -57.80 41.73 37.40
N ALA A 25 -58.05 42.10 38.66
CA ALA A 25 -56.99 42.32 39.65
C ALA A 25 -56.22 41.02 39.97
N MET A 26 -56.92 39.89 40.06
CA MET A 26 -56.30 38.59 40.29
C MET A 26 -55.53 38.09 39.06
N GLU A 27 -56.07 38.26 37.86
CA GLU A 27 -55.38 37.93 36.60
C GLU A 27 -54.14 38.78 36.41
N ALA A 28 -54.19 40.08 36.70
CA ALA A 28 -53.01 40.95 36.66
C ALA A 28 -51.95 40.52 37.68
N LYS A 29 -52.34 40.15 38.91
CA LYS A 29 -51.42 39.68 39.96
C LYS A 29 -50.78 38.34 39.62
N LEU A 30 -51.56 37.40 39.08
CA LEU A 30 -51.07 36.08 38.65
C LEU A 30 -50.21 36.20 37.39
N GLY A 31 -50.60 37.06 36.44
CA GLY A 31 -49.82 37.40 35.26
C GLY A 31 -48.46 37.98 35.62
N ALA A 32 -48.41 38.99 36.50
CA ALA A 32 -47.16 39.58 36.96
C ALA A 32 -46.27 38.57 37.72
N ARG A 33 -46.86 37.64 38.48
CA ARG A 33 -46.10 36.56 39.15
C ARG A 33 -45.53 35.55 38.15
N ASN A 34 -46.30 35.16 37.14
CA ASN A 34 -45.87 34.24 36.09
C ASN A 34 -44.78 34.88 35.22
N GLU A 35 -44.94 36.15 34.84
CA GLU A 35 -43.96 36.89 34.05
C GLU A 35 -42.63 37.02 34.78
N ARG A 36 -42.65 37.35 36.08
CA ARG A 36 -41.43 37.35 36.92
C ARG A 36 -40.77 35.97 36.98
N LYS A 37 -41.54 34.87 36.98
CA LYS A 37 -41.00 33.51 36.98
C LYS A 37 -40.36 33.17 35.63
N ARG A 38 -40.98 33.58 34.52
CA ARG A 38 -40.45 33.41 33.16
C ARG A 38 -39.16 34.18 32.95
N GLN A 39 -39.14 35.47 33.28
CA GLN A 39 -37.93 36.31 33.18
C GLN A 39 -36.77 35.75 34.01
N ARG A 40 -37.05 35.25 35.22
CA ARG A 40 -36.01 34.59 36.04
C ARG A 40 -35.49 33.30 35.42
N ALA A 41 -36.35 32.52 34.77
CA ALA A 41 -35.95 31.31 34.06
C ALA A 41 -35.10 31.67 32.83
N GLU A 42 -35.52 32.66 32.05
CA GLU A 42 -34.81 33.15 30.86
C GLU A 42 -33.43 33.71 31.20
N ILE A 43 -33.31 34.50 32.28
CA ILE A 43 -32.00 35.00 32.74
C ILE A 43 -31.08 33.83 33.14
N ARG A 44 -31.63 32.79 33.78
CA ARG A 44 -30.84 31.59 34.13
C ARG A 44 -30.38 30.85 32.88
N THR A 45 -31.27 30.60 31.92
CA THR A 45 -30.89 29.93 30.67
C THR A 45 -29.88 30.75 29.88
N GLN A 46 -30.03 32.07 29.80
CA GLN A 46 -29.07 32.96 29.14
C GLN A 46 -27.69 32.90 29.82
N ARG A 47 -27.65 32.86 31.16
CA ARG A 47 -26.39 32.71 31.91
C ARG A 47 -25.70 31.37 31.64
N GLU A 48 -26.46 30.28 31.59
CA GLU A 48 -25.89 28.95 31.30
C GLU A 48 -25.40 28.85 29.86
N VAL A 49 -26.15 29.38 28.89
CA VAL A 49 -25.72 29.46 27.49
C VAL A 49 -24.45 30.30 27.34
N ALA A 50 -24.38 31.47 28.00
CA ALA A 50 -23.19 32.31 27.96
C ALA A 50 -21.96 31.62 28.57
N LYS A 51 -22.12 30.89 29.69
CA LYS A 51 -21.04 30.10 30.29
C LYS A 51 -20.57 29.00 29.34
N ALA A 52 -21.50 28.28 28.70
CA ALA A 52 -21.17 27.22 27.76
C ALA A 52 -20.40 27.77 26.54
N GLN A 53 -20.83 28.90 25.99
CA GLN A 53 -20.13 29.59 24.90
C GLN A 53 -18.73 30.05 25.30
N ILE A 54 -18.55 30.59 26.50
CA ILE A 54 -17.21 30.96 26.98
C ILE A 54 -16.32 29.72 27.14
N ALA A 55 -16.87 28.62 27.64
CA ALA A 55 -16.13 27.37 27.79
C ALA A 55 -15.73 26.77 26.43
N THR A 56 -16.62 26.81 25.43
CA THR A 56 -16.32 26.32 24.08
C THR A 56 -15.25 27.17 23.42
N LEU A 57 -15.35 28.50 23.49
CA LEU A 57 -14.33 29.41 22.95
C LEU A 57 -12.96 29.19 23.60
N LYS A 58 -12.90 29.03 24.93
CA LYS A 58 -11.63 28.68 25.62
C LYS A 58 -11.08 27.32 25.22
N ALA A 59 -11.93 26.35 24.94
CA ALA A 59 -11.51 25.03 24.48
C ALA A 59 -10.95 25.11 23.05
N GLU A 60 -11.60 25.88 22.18
CA GLU A 60 -11.17 26.16 20.81
C GLU A 60 -9.84 26.91 20.78
N GLU A 61 -9.67 27.96 21.59
CA GLU A 61 -8.39 28.69 21.72
C GLU A 61 -7.26 27.75 22.18
N LYS A 62 -7.50 26.90 23.19
CA LYS A 62 -6.50 25.92 23.65
C LYS A 62 -6.19 24.88 22.59
N ALA A 63 -7.18 24.46 21.80
CA ALA A 63 -6.97 23.53 20.69
C ALA A 63 -6.14 24.20 19.59
N ALA A 64 -6.48 25.44 19.23
CA ALA A 64 -5.77 26.25 18.23
C ALA A 64 -4.30 26.49 18.63
N LEU A 65 -4.04 26.81 19.89
CA LEU A 65 -2.67 26.95 20.42
C LEU A 65 -1.90 25.62 20.34
N LYS A 66 -2.51 24.49 20.71
CA LYS A 66 -1.87 23.17 20.59
C LYS A 66 -1.62 22.76 19.15
N THR A 67 -2.50 23.13 18.22
CA THR A 67 -2.29 22.86 16.79
C THR A 67 -1.21 23.76 16.22
N ALA A 68 -1.12 25.02 16.65
CA ALA A 68 -0.05 25.93 16.30
C ALA A 68 1.30 25.44 16.85
N GLU A 69 1.37 25.03 18.13
CA GLU A 69 2.55 24.41 18.73
C GLU A 69 2.99 23.11 18.03
N ARG A 70 2.04 22.37 17.43
CA ARG A 70 2.34 21.17 16.65
C ARG A 70 2.77 21.49 15.22
N ALA A 71 2.27 22.58 14.65
CA ALA A 71 2.67 23.07 13.33
C ALA A 71 4.07 23.72 13.37
N ASP A 72 4.40 24.42 14.46
CA ASP A 72 5.72 25.03 14.70
C ASP A 72 6.79 24.03 15.18
N ARG A 73 6.37 22.82 15.58
CA ARG A 73 7.31 21.70 15.73
C ARG A 73 7.72 21.24 14.35
N GLU A 74 8.83 21.79 13.84
CA GLU A 74 9.61 21.20 12.76
C GLU A 74 9.68 19.68 13.00
N LEU A 75 9.38 18.89 11.96
CA LEU A 75 9.18 17.45 12.02
C LEU A 75 10.33 16.68 12.69
N LEU A 76 11.50 17.30 12.86
CA LEU A 76 12.58 16.85 13.72
C LEU A 76 13.31 18.06 14.34
N THR A 77 12.94 18.47 15.55
CA THR A 77 13.70 19.51 16.27
C THR A 77 15.15 19.05 16.52
N ALA A 78 16.11 19.98 16.48
CA ALA A 78 17.54 19.66 16.65
C ALA A 78 17.86 18.84 17.91
N SER A 79 17.08 19.02 18.99
CA SER A 79 17.19 18.23 20.22
C SER A 79 16.74 16.77 20.04
N GLN A 80 15.67 16.53 19.29
CA GLN A 80 15.22 15.18 18.96
C GLN A 80 16.23 14.47 18.05
N VAL A 81 16.78 15.17 17.05
CA VAL A 81 17.85 14.64 16.18
C VAL A 81 19.06 14.20 17.00
N LYS A 82 19.53 15.01 17.96
CA LYS A 82 20.64 14.64 18.85
C LYS A 82 20.35 13.37 19.67
N LYS A 83 19.11 13.20 20.16
CA LYS A 83 18.70 11.99 20.90
C LYS A 83 18.74 10.74 20.00
N TYR A 84 18.20 10.84 18.78
CA TYR A 84 18.25 9.73 17.83
C TYR A 84 19.67 9.42 17.35
N LEU A 85 20.52 10.43 17.14
CA LEU A 85 21.94 10.22 16.81
C LEU A 85 22.71 9.51 17.93
N GLY A 86 22.42 9.84 19.19
CA GLY A 86 23.01 9.14 20.33
C GLY A 86 22.62 7.66 20.37
N VAL A 87 21.34 7.35 20.19
CA VAL A 87 20.83 5.97 20.13
C VAL A 87 21.39 5.22 18.91
N ALA A 88 21.39 5.87 17.75
CA ALA A 88 21.94 5.31 16.52
C ALA A 88 23.43 4.99 16.70
N ARG A 89 24.24 5.87 17.29
CA ARG A 89 25.67 5.61 17.52
C ARG A 89 25.94 4.35 18.34
N VAL A 90 25.06 4.01 19.27
CA VAL A 90 25.16 2.79 20.09
C VAL A 90 24.66 1.56 19.33
N LEU A 91 23.59 1.67 18.54
CA LEU A 91 22.98 0.53 17.85
C LEU A 91 23.64 0.21 16.50
N VAL A 92 24.23 1.20 15.82
CA VAL A 92 24.84 1.06 14.48
C VAL A 92 25.88 -0.08 14.42
N PRO A 93 26.81 -0.25 15.38
CA PRO A 93 27.79 -1.34 15.33
C PRO A 93 27.17 -2.76 15.27
N VAL A 94 25.96 -2.93 15.80
CA VAL A 94 25.26 -4.23 15.82
C VAL A 94 24.26 -4.34 14.66
N LEU A 95 23.49 -3.29 14.42
CA LEU A 95 22.46 -3.30 13.37
C LEU A 95 23.04 -3.24 11.97
N ALA A 96 24.13 -2.49 11.75
CA ALA A 96 24.75 -2.40 10.43
C ALA A 96 25.20 -3.76 9.87
N PRO A 97 25.96 -4.61 10.60
CA PRO A 97 26.34 -5.93 10.08
C PRO A 97 25.14 -6.88 9.93
N LEU A 98 24.12 -6.79 10.79
CA LEU A 98 22.90 -7.60 10.65
C LEU A 98 22.09 -7.20 9.42
N ALA A 99 21.91 -5.90 9.18
CA ALA A 99 21.26 -5.39 7.99
C ALA A 99 22.01 -5.81 6.72
N TYR A 100 23.35 -5.74 6.75
CA TYR A 100 24.17 -6.23 5.64
C TYR A 100 23.97 -7.74 5.41
N ARG A 101 24.02 -8.56 6.45
CA ARG A 101 23.77 -10.01 6.35
C ARG A 101 22.37 -10.33 5.85
N ALA A 102 21.35 -9.59 6.28
CA ALA A 102 19.99 -9.75 5.80
C ALA A 102 19.91 -9.41 4.30
N ALA A 103 20.53 -8.30 3.89
CA ALA A 103 20.57 -7.89 2.49
C ALA A 103 21.28 -8.92 1.60
N THR A 104 22.43 -9.44 2.05
CA THR A 104 23.17 -10.46 1.28
C THR A 104 22.46 -11.81 1.25
N PHE A 105 21.78 -12.20 2.34
CA PHE A 105 20.97 -13.43 2.37
C PHE A 105 19.79 -13.36 1.40
N ILE A 106 19.05 -12.25 1.38
CA ILE A 106 17.94 -12.05 0.45
C ILE A 106 18.45 -12.08 -0.99
N ARG A 107 19.56 -11.39 -1.27
CA ARG A 107 20.18 -11.40 -2.61
C ARG A 107 20.62 -12.81 -3.01
N GLY A 108 21.26 -13.54 -2.12
CA GLY A 108 21.65 -14.93 -2.33
C GLY A 108 20.45 -15.83 -2.63
N GLN A 109 19.32 -15.68 -1.93
CA GLN A 109 18.09 -16.43 -2.21
C GLN A 109 17.48 -16.10 -3.59
N ILE A 110 17.60 -14.86 -4.06
CA ILE A 110 17.13 -14.49 -5.39
C ILE A 110 18.03 -15.13 -6.46
N ASP A 111 19.34 -15.09 -6.25
CA ASP A 111 20.32 -15.65 -7.17
C ASP A 111 20.25 -17.18 -7.22
N THR A 112 20.03 -17.86 -6.08
CA THR A 112 19.82 -19.32 -6.05
C THR A 112 18.57 -19.72 -6.81
N ARG A 113 17.44 -19.02 -6.60
CA ARG A 113 16.20 -19.27 -7.34
C ARG A 113 16.39 -19.04 -8.84
N ARG A 114 17.16 -18.01 -9.24
CA ARG A 114 17.44 -17.75 -10.65
C ARG A 114 18.34 -18.84 -11.25
N ALA A 115 19.38 -19.26 -10.55
CA ALA A 115 20.26 -20.35 -10.96
C ALA A 115 19.49 -21.67 -11.12
N HIS A 116 18.62 -22.03 -10.16
CA HIS A 116 17.77 -23.21 -10.25
C HIS A 116 16.80 -23.18 -11.44
N ARG A 117 16.23 -22.02 -11.79
CA ARG A 117 15.38 -21.89 -12.99
C ARG A 117 16.14 -22.11 -14.30
N LEU A 118 17.44 -21.83 -14.29
CA LEU A 118 18.34 -22.01 -15.42
C LEU A 118 19.02 -23.38 -15.42
N GLY A 119 18.96 -24.13 -14.32
CA GLY A 119 19.61 -25.43 -14.17
C GLY A 119 21.13 -25.37 -14.02
N ILE A 120 21.68 -24.21 -13.66
CA ILE A 120 23.13 -23.95 -13.56
C ILE A 120 23.57 -23.69 -12.13
N GLY A 121 24.89 -23.74 -11.89
CA GLY A 121 25.48 -23.34 -10.62
C GLY A 121 25.38 -21.83 -10.37
N ILE A 122 25.32 -21.42 -9.10
CA ILE A 122 25.25 -20.00 -8.70
C ILE A 122 26.45 -19.20 -9.23
N GLY A 123 27.64 -19.83 -9.25
CA GLY A 123 28.86 -19.20 -9.77
C GLY A 123 28.82 -18.88 -11.27
N GLU A 124 27.98 -19.59 -12.03
CA GLU A 124 27.86 -19.41 -13.49
C GLU A 124 26.75 -18.43 -13.86
N LEU A 125 25.95 -17.98 -12.88
CA LEU A 125 24.83 -17.08 -13.11
C LEU A 125 25.25 -15.75 -13.78
N GLY A 126 26.46 -15.28 -13.51
CA GLY A 126 27.03 -14.09 -14.14
C GLY A 126 27.29 -14.26 -15.64
N ASN A 127 27.50 -15.49 -16.12
CA ASN A 127 27.78 -15.78 -17.52
C ASN A 127 26.50 -15.78 -18.38
N PHE A 128 25.34 -16.01 -17.75
CA PHE A 128 24.06 -16.14 -18.43
C PHE A 128 23.10 -15.01 -18.00
N THR A 129 23.06 -13.95 -18.80
CA THR A 129 22.20 -12.76 -18.55
C THR A 129 21.29 -12.46 -19.75
N GLY A 130 20.28 -11.61 -19.54
CA GLY A 130 19.31 -11.24 -20.58
C GLY A 130 18.13 -12.19 -20.72
N HIS A 131 17.36 -12.04 -21.80
CA HIS A 131 16.11 -12.79 -22.01
C HIS A 131 16.36 -14.23 -22.49
N GLY A 132 17.48 -14.46 -23.16
CA GLY A 132 17.95 -15.71 -23.74
C GLY A 132 18.88 -16.49 -22.81
N ALA A 133 19.11 -16.02 -21.59
CA ALA A 133 20.00 -16.65 -20.61
C ALA A 133 19.71 -18.15 -20.42
N ARG A 134 18.43 -18.53 -20.39
CA ARG A 134 18.01 -19.94 -20.27
C ARG A 134 18.40 -20.79 -21.48
N LEU A 135 18.31 -20.24 -22.68
CA LEU A 135 18.70 -20.95 -23.90
C LEU A 135 20.22 -21.07 -23.98
N GLN A 136 20.95 -20.01 -23.65
CA GLN A 136 22.42 -20.05 -23.59
C GLN A 136 22.92 -21.07 -22.56
N ALA A 137 22.34 -21.09 -21.36
CA ALA A 137 22.68 -22.06 -20.32
C ALA A 137 22.46 -23.51 -20.79
N ARG A 138 21.34 -23.78 -21.47
CA ARG A 138 21.07 -25.10 -22.06
C ARG A 138 22.07 -25.44 -23.17
N ILE A 139 22.33 -24.52 -24.10
CA ILE A 139 23.31 -24.72 -25.18
C ILE A 139 24.67 -25.10 -24.59
N THR A 140 25.17 -24.37 -23.59
CA THR A 140 26.46 -24.69 -22.95
C THR A 140 26.43 -26.03 -22.22
N GLY A 141 25.30 -26.41 -21.60
CA GLY A 141 25.13 -27.74 -21.00
C GLY A 141 25.12 -28.88 -22.04
N VAL A 142 24.56 -28.62 -23.23
CA VAL A 142 24.60 -29.57 -24.35
C VAL A 142 26.01 -29.67 -24.92
N GLU A 143 26.72 -28.54 -25.08
CA GLU A 143 28.11 -28.52 -25.54
C GLU A 143 29.04 -29.30 -24.60
N SER A 144 28.86 -29.18 -23.27
CA SER A 144 29.67 -29.94 -22.31
C SER A 144 29.38 -31.44 -22.36
N THR A 145 28.12 -31.82 -22.55
CA THR A 145 27.72 -33.23 -22.76
C THR A 145 28.31 -33.78 -24.06
N LEU A 146 28.28 -32.99 -25.13
CA LEU A 146 28.86 -33.35 -26.43
C LEU A 146 30.39 -33.54 -26.35
N ALA A 147 31.08 -32.67 -25.62
CA ALA A 147 32.51 -32.84 -25.34
C ALA A 147 32.78 -34.10 -24.51
N GLY A 148 31.87 -34.47 -23.60
CA GLY A 148 31.89 -35.75 -22.91
C GLY A 148 31.88 -36.92 -23.87
N ILE A 149 30.95 -36.94 -24.84
CA ILE A 149 30.84 -38.00 -25.87
C ILE A 149 32.09 -38.06 -26.74
N GLU A 150 32.63 -36.92 -27.15
CA GLU A 150 33.88 -36.81 -27.92
C GLU A 150 35.07 -37.45 -27.18
N ASN A 151 35.11 -37.32 -25.85
CA ASN A 151 36.17 -37.85 -24.99
C ASN A 151 35.95 -39.30 -24.54
N SER A 152 34.70 -39.77 -24.45
CA SER A 152 34.35 -41.07 -23.86
C SER A 152 33.94 -42.15 -24.88
N GLY A 153 33.62 -41.78 -26.12
CA GLY A 153 33.05 -42.67 -27.13
C GLY A 153 33.96 -43.04 -28.30
N ASP A 154 33.61 -44.15 -28.95
CA ASP A 154 34.24 -44.72 -30.15
C ASP A 154 34.67 -43.67 -31.18
N LYS A 155 35.92 -43.78 -31.65
CA LYS A 155 36.50 -42.98 -32.74
C LYS A 155 35.92 -43.34 -34.13
N SER A 156 34.67 -43.77 -34.17
CA SER A 156 33.97 -44.04 -35.42
C SER A 156 33.86 -42.73 -36.21
N GLY A 157 34.08 -42.80 -37.53
CA GLY A 157 33.97 -41.62 -38.39
C GLY A 157 32.56 -41.00 -38.41
N GLU A 158 31.53 -41.77 -38.05
CA GLU A 158 30.16 -41.28 -37.95
C GLU A 158 29.96 -40.41 -36.70
N THR A 159 30.46 -40.85 -35.54
CA THR A 159 30.40 -40.07 -34.29
C THR A 159 31.09 -38.72 -34.44
N GLN A 160 32.28 -38.70 -35.07
CA GLN A 160 33.01 -37.45 -35.30
C GLN A 160 32.25 -36.48 -36.22
N LYS A 161 31.64 -36.98 -37.31
CA LYS A 161 30.81 -36.16 -38.20
C LYS A 161 29.59 -35.60 -37.47
N PHE A 162 28.94 -36.41 -36.63
CA PHE A 162 27.82 -35.96 -35.81
C PHE A 162 28.23 -34.89 -34.81
N VAL A 163 29.34 -35.09 -34.08
CA VAL A 163 29.87 -34.11 -33.11
C VAL A 163 30.19 -32.79 -33.81
N ALA A 164 30.87 -32.82 -34.95
CA ALA A 164 31.17 -31.62 -35.73
C ALA A 164 29.90 -30.89 -36.17
N ALA A 165 28.96 -31.60 -36.80
CA ALA A 165 27.70 -31.01 -37.27
C ALA A 165 26.86 -30.43 -36.11
N THR A 166 26.85 -31.11 -34.96
CA THR A 166 26.13 -30.66 -33.77
C THR A 166 26.77 -29.41 -33.17
N ARG A 167 28.11 -29.36 -33.10
CA ARG A 167 28.86 -28.18 -32.64
C ARG A 167 28.57 -26.96 -33.51
N ASP A 168 28.54 -27.12 -34.84
CA ASP A 168 28.20 -26.03 -35.77
C ASP A 168 26.75 -25.56 -35.59
N ARG A 169 25.82 -26.49 -35.35
CA ARG A 169 24.41 -26.17 -35.08
C ARG A 169 24.25 -25.41 -33.77
N LEU A 170 24.93 -25.84 -32.70
CA LEU A 170 24.91 -25.15 -31.39
C LEU A 170 25.52 -23.75 -31.48
N ALA A 171 26.63 -23.58 -32.22
CA ALA A 171 27.21 -22.27 -32.50
C ALA A 171 26.24 -21.34 -33.23
N SER A 172 25.51 -21.87 -34.23
CA SER A 172 24.48 -21.14 -34.97
C SER A 172 23.30 -20.74 -34.08
N LEU A 173 22.82 -21.65 -33.21
CA LEU A 173 21.77 -21.35 -32.24
C LEU A 173 22.23 -20.29 -31.22
N SER A 174 23.47 -20.35 -30.74
CA SER A 174 24.03 -19.33 -29.83
C SER A 174 24.08 -17.96 -30.50
N ALA A 175 24.49 -17.90 -31.77
CA ALA A 175 24.45 -16.66 -32.55
C ALA A 175 23.02 -16.14 -32.72
N ALA A 176 22.06 -17.03 -33.04
CA ALA A 176 20.66 -16.67 -33.19
C ALA A 176 20.04 -16.09 -31.91
N VAL A 177 20.39 -16.64 -30.73
CA VAL A 177 19.95 -16.08 -29.43
C VAL A 177 20.49 -14.66 -29.24
N ARG A 178 21.77 -14.42 -29.54
CA ARG A 178 22.37 -13.07 -29.45
C ARG A 178 21.68 -12.09 -30.39
N THR A 179 21.35 -12.51 -31.61
CA THR A 179 20.61 -11.69 -32.57
C THR A 179 19.18 -11.42 -32.11
N ALA A 180 18.52 -12.40 -31.48
CA ALA A 180 17.16 -12.26 -30.98
C ALA A 180 17.03 -11.23 -29.85
N GLU A 181 18.07 -11.03 -29.03
CA GLU A 181 18.09 -10.00 -27.97
C GLU A 181 17.89 -8.58 -28.51
N GLN A 182 18.36 -8.31 -29.74
CA GLN A 182 18.20 -7.00 -30.39
C GLN A 182 16.81 -6.80 -31.01
N MET A 183 15.95 -7.81 -30.98
CA MET A 183 14.61 -7.74 -31.57
C MET A 183 13.56 -7.20 -30.57
N PRO A 184 12.48 -6.55 -31.06
CA PRO A 184 11.33 -6.19 -30.24
C PRO A 184 10.70 -7.39 -29.53
N ALA A 185 10.11 -7.16 -28.35
CA ALA A 185 9.67 -8.21 -27.44
C ALA A 185 8.78 -9.31 -28.07
N PRO A 186 7.77 -9.00 -28.91
CA PRO A 186 6.95 -10.03 -29.54
C PRO A 186 7.77 -10.95 -30.47
N ARG A 187 8.64 -10.35 -31.30
CA ARG A 187 9.48 -11.07 -32.26
C ARG A 187 10.57 -11.88 -31.55
N ARG A 188 11.20 -11.30 -30.51
CA ARG A 188 12.19 -11.99 -29.67
C ARG A 188 11.63 -13.27 -29.06
N ARG A 189 10.41 -13.22 -28.48
CA ARG A 189 9.75 -14.40 -27.89
C ARG A 189 9.49 -15.48 -28.93
N ALA A 190 8.99 -15.11 -30.11
CA ALA A 190 8.75 -16.06 -31.20
C ALA A 190 10.05 -16.76 -31.63
N VAL A 191 11.14 -16.00 -31.79
CA VAL A 191 12.45 -16.56 -32.14
C VAL A 191 13.00 -17.45 -31.02
N HIS A 192 12.93 -17.03 -29.75
CA HIS A 192 13.35 -17.86 -28.61
C HIS A 192 12.57 -19.18 -28.54
N ASN A 193 11.27 -19.16 -28.85
CA ASN A 193 10.48 -20.37 -28.91
C ASN A 193 10.95 -21.30 -30.04
N SER A 194 11.22 -20.77 -31.23
CA SER A 194 11.77 -21.56 -32.35
C SER A 194 13.12 -22.18 -31.98
N ILE A 195 14.03 -21.40 -31.42
CA ILE A 195 15.35 -21.88 -30.95
C ILE A 195 15.18 -22.96 -29.89
N SER A 196 14.21 -22.81 -28.98
CA SER A 196 13.95 -23.83 -27.96
C SER A 196 13.48 -25.17 -28.54
N HIS A 197 12.71 -25.16 -29.63
CA HIS A 197 12.27 -26.39 -30.30
C HIS A 197 13.43 -27.05 -31.04
N GLU A 198 14.23 -26.26 -31.77
CA GLU A 198 15.45 -26.74 -32.44
C GLU A 198 16.43 -27.37 -31.45
N LEU A 199 16.64 -26.72 -30.31
CA LEU A 199 17.52 -27.22 -29.26
C LEU A 199 17.00 -28.52 -28.63
N ALA A 200 15.68 -28.66 -28.44
CA ALA A 200 15.09 -29.89 -27.94
C ALA A 200 15.29 -31.07 -28.90
N GLY A 201 15.26 -30.83 -30.22
CA GLY A 201 15.60 -31.85 -31.22
C GLY A 201 17.06 -32.31 -31.09
N VAL A 202 17.99 -31.37 -30.95
CA VAL A 202 19.42 -31.69 -30.75
C VAL A 202 19.65 -32.45 -29.44
N GLU A 203 18.98 -32.04 -28.34
CA GLU A 203 19.03 -32.75 -27.06
C GLU A 203 18.53 -34.20 -27.20
N ALA A 204 17.45 -34.43 -27.94
CA ALA A 204 16.93 -35.77 -28.21
C ALA A 204 17.90 -36.64 -29.02
N ASP A 205 18.53 -36.08 -30.07
CA ASP A 205 19.54 -36.78 -30.88
C ASP A 205 20.75 -37.22 -30.02
N ILE A 206 21.17 -36.37 -29.09
CA ILE A 206 22.27 -36.66 -28.16
C ILE A 206 21.87 -37.75 -27.17
N LEU A 207 20.68 -37.66 -26.57
CA LEU A 207 20.17 -38.67 -25.63
C LEU A 207 20.03 -40.04 -26.31
N ALA A 208 19.51 -40.08 -27.54
CA ALA A 208 19.40 -41.30 -28.31
C ALA A 208 20.76 -41.98 -28.51
N ARG A 209 21.83 -41.22 -28.74
CA ARG A 209 23.21 -41.74 -28.85
C ARG A 209 23.81 -42.16 -27.51
N LEU A 210 23.36 -41.57 -26.42
CA LEU A 210 23.69 -42.01 -25.06
C LEU A 210 22.89 -43.24 -24.61
N GLY A 211 21.98 -43.76 -25.46
CA GLY A 211 21.14 -44.92 -25.15
C GLY A 211 19.97 -44.60 -24.23
N VAL A 212 19.60 -43.31 -24.11
CA VAL A 212 18.46 -42.85 -23.31
C VAL A 212 17.36 -42.41 -24.28
N HIS A 213 16.18 -43.02 -24.18
CA HIS A 213 15.04 -42.79 -25.10
C HIS A 213 13.77 -42.47 -24.29
#